data_AF-A0A6J7LHQ9-F1
#
_entry.id   AF-A0A6J7LHQ9-F1
#
_cell.length_a   1.000
_cell.length_b   1.000
_cell.length_c   1.000
_cell.angle_alpha   90.00
_cell.angle_beta   90.00
_cell.angle_gamma   90.00
#
_symmetry.space_group_name_H-M   'P 1'
#
loop_
_entity.id
_entity.type
_entity.pdbx_description
1 polymer ?
#
loop_
_entity_poly.entity_id
_entity_poly.type
_entity_poly.pdbx_seq_one_letter_code
_entity_poly.pdbx_strand_id
1 'polypeptide(L)' 'MLLEKGIATERDLFPSDLAQATAVFITSSITGVVPVHRVDKLQFAEDSQQTAAANDVIENLSAS' A
#
# COMPACT_ATOMS: atom_id res chain seq x y z
N MET A 1 15.05 1.07 -1.87
CA MET A 1 13.85 1.28 -1.01
C MET A 1 12.84 2.21 -1.71
N LEU A 2 11.52 2.10 -1.45
CA LEU A 2 10.46 2.93 -2.07
C LEU A 2 10.64 4.44 -1.88
N LEU A 3 11.12 4.81 -0.69
CA LEU A 3 11.42 6.18 -0.29
C LEU A 3 12.59 6.74 -1.12
N GLU A 4 13.64 5.94 -1.35
CA GLU A 4 14.83 6.35 -2.12
C GLU A 4 14.54 6.57 -3.61
N LYS A 5 13.55 5.85 -4.16
CA LYS A 5 13.12 6.01 -5.56
C LYS A 5 12.18 7.22 -5.76
N GLY A 6 11.81 7.93 -4.68
CA GLY A 6 10.88 9.07 -4.73
C GLY A 6 9.44 8.68 -5.10
N ILE A 7 9.13 7.38 -5.08
CA ILE A 7 7.81 6.84 -5.43
C ILE A 7 6.87 6.92 -4.20
N ALA A 8 7.44 6.81 -2.99
CA ALA A 8 6.73 6.96 -1.74
C ALA A 8 7.32 8.10 -0.89
N THR A 9 6.51 8.65 0.00
CA THR A 9 6.94 9.63 1.01
C THR A 9 6.57 9.10 2.39
N GLU A 10 7.46 9.29 3.35
CA GLU A 10 7.17 9.06 4.76
C GLU A 10 6.59 10.33 5.36
N ARG A 11 5.47 10.21 6.05
CA ARG A 11 4.81 11.29 6.79
C ARG A 11 3.94 10.71 7.89
N ASP A 12 3.66 11.52 8.90
CA ASP A 12 2.66 11.19 9.89
C ASP A 12 1.28 11.15 9.23
N LEU A 13 0.55 10.04 9.45
CA LEU A 13 -0.82 9.85 8.99
C LEU A 13 -1.75 9.78 10.19
N PHE A 14 -2.91 10.41 10.04
CA PHE A 14 -3.99 10.44 11.01
C PHE A 14 -5.20 9.66 10.46
N PRO A 15 -6.17 9.28 11.32
CA PRO A 15 -7.34 8.55 10.88
C PRO A 15 -8.13 9.21 9.73
N SER A 16 -8.08 10.55 9.62
CA SER A 16 -8.71 11.29 8.52
C SER A 16 -8.07 11.03 7.16
N ASP A 17 -6.80 10.67 7.09
CA ASP A 17 -6.08 10.41 5.84
C ASP A 17 -6.57 9.12 5.18
N LEU A 18 -7.05 8.15 5.98
CA LEU A 18 -7.68 6.93 5.46
C LEU A 18 -8.92 7.23 4.62
N ALA A 19 -9.67 8.29 4.95
CA ALA A 19 -10.86 8.68 4.17
C ALA A 19 -10.50 9.25 2.80
N GLN A 20 -9.26 9.71 2.61
CA GLN A 20 -8.75 10.25 1.34
C GLN A 20 -7.91 9.24 0.56
N ALA A 21 -7.55 8.10 1.18
CA ALA A 21 -6.75 7.07 0.55
C ALA A 21 -7.55 6.36 -0.54
N THR A 22 -6.98 6.30 -1.75
CA THR A 22 -7.54 5.52 -2.86
C THR A 22 -7.46 4.02 -2.58
N ALA A 23 -6.36 3.58 -1.97
CA ALA A 23 -6.09 2.21 -1.60
C ALA A 23 -5.21 2.15 -0.35
N VAL A 24 -5.31 1.05 0.39
CA VAL A 24 -4.52 0.78 1.60
C VAL A 24 -3.94 -0.62 1.48
N PHE A 25 -2.65 -0.75 1.82
CA PHE A 25 -1.92 -2.01 1.77
C PHE A 25 -1.21 -2.26 3.10
N ILE A 26 -1.16 -3.52 3.52
CA ILE A 26 -0.31 -3.98 4.63
C ILE A 26 0.85 -4.76 4.03
N THR A 27 2.06 -4.36 4.39
CA THR A 27 3.29 -5.02 3.92
C THR A 27 3.97 -5.72 5.08
N SER A 28 4.31 -7.00 4.93
CA SER A 28 5.14 -7.72 5.88
C SER A 28 6.13 -8.65 5.18
N SER A 29 7.23 -9.00 5.85
CA SER A 29 8.22 -9.95 5.31
C SER A 29 7.69 -11.38 5.19
N ILE A 30 6.56 -11.71 5.82
CA ILE A 30 5.98 -13.06 5.82
C ILE A 30 4.89 -13.17 4.75
N THR A 31 4.03 -12.16 4.64
CA THR A 31 2.83 -12.18 3.80
C THR A 31 2.99 -11.38 2.52
N GLY A 32 4.09 -10.64 2.34
CA GLY A 32 4.24 -9.71 1.24
C GLY A 32 3.25 -8.55 1.36
N VAL A 33 2.60 -8.17 0.25
CA VAL A 33 1.60 -7.10 0.19
C VAL A 33 0.21 -7.68 0.26
N VAL A 34 -0.59 -7.19 1.20
CA VAL A 34 -1.99 -7.58 1.36
C VAL A 34 -2.86 -6.34 1.17
N PRO A 35 -3.79 -6.33 0.20
CA PRO A 35 -4.74 -5.23 0.04
C PRO A 35 -5.74 -5.19 1.19
N VAL A 36 -6.06 -4.00 1.66
CA VAL A 36 -7.07 -3.78 2.70
C VAL A 36 -8.37 -3.31 2.05
N HIS A 37 -9.39 -4.16 2.08
CA HIS A 37 -10.70 -3.84 1.51
C HIS A 37 -11.56 -2.96 2.42
N ARG A 38 -11.30 -2.98 3.73
CA ARG A 38 -12.10 -2.24 4.72
C ARG A 38 -11.31 -1.90 5.98
N VAL A 39 -11.48 -0.68 6.48
CA VAL A 39 -11.09 -0.27 7.84
C VAL A 39 -12.32 0.38 8.48
N ASP A 40 -12.82 -0.18 9.58
CA ASP A 40 -14.07 0.22 10.23
C ASP A 40 -15.25 0.34 9.25
N LYS A 41 -15.69 1.56 8.94
CA LYS A 41 -16.80 1.84 8.01
C LYS A 41 -16.30 2.30 6.62
N LEU A 42 -14.99 2.51 6.45
CA LEU A 42 -14.39 2.91 5.18
C LEU A 42 -14.13 1.67 4.33
N GLN A 43 -14.57 1.73 3.07
CA GLN A 43 -14.45 0.64 2.11
C GLN A 43 -13.57 1.11 0.96
N PHE A 44 -12.58 0.30 0.59
CA PHE A 44 -11.63 0.60 -0.48
C PHE A 44 -11.96 -0.25 -1.70
N ALA A 45 -11.86 0.33 -2.88
CA ALA A 45 -12.14 -0.37 -4.12
C ALA A 45 -11.18 -1.55 -4.29
N GLU A 46 -11.69 -2.69 -4.74
CA GLU A 46 -10.85 -3.80 -5.15
C GLU A 46 -10.27 -3.48 -6.54
N ASP A 47 -9.13 -2.80 -6.54
CA ASP A 47 -8.38 -2.50 -7.75
C ASP A 47 -7.23 -3.51 -7.88
N SER A 48 -7.49 -4.56 -8.65
CA SER A 48 -6.52 -5.61 -8.94
C SER A 48 -5.28 -5.09 -9.69
N GLN A 49 -5.41 -3.99 -10.44
CA GLN A 49 -4.27 -3.36 -11.11
C GLN A 49 -3.40 -2.57 -10.12
N GLN A 50 -4.00 -1.85 -9.16
CA GLN A 50 -3.24 -1.19 -8.10
C GLN A 50 -2.57 -2.19 -7.15
N THR A 51 -3.24 -3.32 -6.87
CA THR A 51 -2.66 -4.40 -6.06
C THR A 51 -1.48 -5.05 -6.78
N ALA A 52 -1.61 -5.32 -8.08
CA ALA A 52 -0.51 -5.82 -8.90
C ALA A 52 0.65 -4.83 -8.96
N ALA A 53 0.38 -3.53 -9.15
CA ALA A 53 1.40 -2.49 -9.14
C ALA A 53 2.11 -2.38 -7.79
N ALA A 54 1.38 -2.50 -6.67
CA ALA A 54 1.97 -2.50 -5.33
C ALA A 54 2.85 -3.74 -5.08
N ASN A 55 2.42 -4.92 -5.56
CA ASN A 55 3.21 -6.15 -5.51
C ASN A 55 4.47 -6.05 -6.37
N ASP A 56 4.37 -5.62 -7.63
CA ASP A 56 5.51 -5.46 -8.54
C ASP A 56 6.55 -4.51 -7.96
N VAL A 57 6.10 -3.43 -7.33
CA VAL A 57 6.98 -2.47 -6.68
C VAL A 57 7.70 -3.10 -5.50
N ILE A 58 7.07 -4.00 -4.75
CA ILE A 58 7.64 -4.65 -3.56
C ILE A 58 8.53 -5.84 -3.91
N GLU A 59 8.17 -6.66 -4.89
CA GLU A 59 9.00 -7.76 -5.40
C GLU A 59 10.28 -7.26 -6.08
N ASN A 60 10.21 -6.15 -6.83
CA ASN A 60 11.41 -5.52 -7.38
C ASN A 60 12.32 -4.86 -6.31
N LEU A 61 11.93 -4.86 -5.04
CA LEU A 61 12.75 -4.40 -3.91
C LEU A 61 13.43 -5.55 -3.15
N SER A 62 12.90 -6.77 -3.23
CA SER A 62 13.51 -7.97 -2.60
C SER A 62 14.52 -8.69 -3.50
N ALA A 63 14.56 -8.35 -4.79
CA ALA A 63 15.50 -8.88 -5.77
C ALA A 63 16.76 -8.01 -5.99
N SER A 64 16.91 -6.91 -5.25
CA SER A 64 18.09 -6.02 -5.25
C SER A 64 18.78 -6.06 -3.89
#